data_AF-A0A133VRC0-F1
#
_entry.id   AF-A0A133VRC0-F1
#
_cell.length_a   1.000
_cell.length_b   1.000
_cell.length_c   1.000
_cell.angle_alpha   90.00
_cell.angle_beta   90.00
_cell.angle_gamma   90.00
#
_symmetry.space_group_name_H-M   'P 1'
#
loop_
_entity.id
_entity.type
_entity.pdbx_description
1 polymer ?
#
loop_
_entity_poly.entity_id
_entity_poly.type
_entity_poly.pdbx_seq_one_letter_code
_entity_poly.pdbx_strand_id
1 'polypeptide(L)'
;MFTDVLSNLDKVEQDILGPDYEYWKQINSPGDMGMSSSGDKIGTNINGLIDYVRLLVTGGGGASKTGNPLGNKFFMKTGSQCKDKKTGKQVDRYVYVNNVPDGSIPFISSGLGVDFTEFEGLIPGMLSDVTAIKPFAILQSFMMGSNPECQAVTLETIDANNKIDKATHFVTTVDLENMNPAWFPDKVNPFTKEKRIEAFAAKRSKSKLLNNHVNNMISNHMIVDKEMVLKSVCYGATGFVLLYILYKLFEKKK
;
A
#
# COMPACT_ATOMS: atom_id res chain seq x y z
N MET A 1 18.01 -28.84 -6.21
CA MET A 1 16.84 -28.19 -6.84
C MET A 1 15.70 -29.16 -7.07
N PHE A 2 15.71 -30.09 -8.06
CA PHE A 2 14.58 -31.02 -8.23
C PHE A 2 14.45 -32.10 -7.13
N THR A 3 15.52 -32.41 -6.40
CA THR A 3 15.51 -33.39 -5.30
C THR A 3 15.00 -32.81 -3.97
N ASP A 4 15.04 -31.49 -3.79
CA ASP A 4 14.59 -30.81 -2.57
C ASP A 4 13.05 -30.65 -2.54
N VAL A 5 12.43 -30.58 -3.72
CA VAL A 5 10.96 -30.48 -3.95
C VAL A 5 10.19 -31.65 -3.34
N LEU A 6 10.79 -32.85 -3.27
CA LEU A 6 10.10 -34.07 -2.84
C LEU A 6 9.99 -34.23 -1.32
N SER A 7 10.68 -33.40 -0.51
CA SER A 7 10.73 -33.58 0.95
C SER A 7 10.21 -32.40 1.77
N ASN A 8 10.09 -31.20 1.17
CA ASN A 8 9.62 -30.02 1.90
C ASN A 8 9.04 -28.96 0.94
N LEU A 9 7.84 -29.22 0.41
CA LEU A 9 7.16 -28.34 -0.53
C LEU A 9 6.99 -26.92 0.02
N ASP A 10 6.64 -26.77 1.30
CA ASP A 10 6.42 -25.47 1.94
C ASP A 10 7.67 -24.58 1.94
N LYS A 11 8.87 -25.17 2.17
CA LYS A 11 10.13 -24.41 2.10
C LYS A 11 10.47 -24.00 0.68
N VAL A 12 10.25 -24.88 -0.28
CA VAL A 12 10.49 -24.57 -1.70
C VAL A 12 9.50 -23.50 -2.17
N GLU A 13 8.25 -23.57 -1.73
CA GLU A 13 7.25 -22.56 -1.99
C GLU A 13 7.65 -21.21 -1.40
N GLN A 14 8.10 -21.15 -0.13
CA GLN A 14 8.58 -19.91 0.47
C GLN A 14 9.83 -19.33 -0.19
N ASP A 15 10.75 -20.19 -0.64
CA ASP A 15 11.94 -19.76 -1.38
C ASP A 15 11.60 -19.19 -2.77
N ILE A 16 10.48 -19.62 -3.36
CA ILE A 16 10.03 -19.22 -4.71
C ILE A 16 9.01 -18.07 -4.68
N LEU A 17 8.08 -18.08 -3.72
CA LEU A 17 6.94 -17.15 -3.62
C LEU A 17 7.13 -16.10 -2.52
N GLY A 18 8.08 -16.33 -1.59
CA GLY A 18 8.29 -15.48 -0.43
C GLY A 18 7.52 -15.95 0.81
N PRO A 19 7.65 -15.23 1.93
CA PRO A 19 7.00 -15.59 3.18
C PRO A 19 5.49 -15.32 3.15
N ASP A 20 4.70 -16.23 3.71
CA ASP A 20 3.26 -16.06 3.86
C ASP A 20 2.92 -14.97 4.88
N TYR A 21 2.11 -13.99 4.44
CA TYR A 21 1.57 -12.95 5.30
C TYR A 21 0.05 -13.11 5.43
N GLU A 22 -0.39 -13.63 6.56
CA GLU A 22 -1.81 -13.85 6.84
C GLU A 22 -2.50 -12.56 7.31
N TYR A 23 -2.96 -11.75 6.35
CA TYR A 23 -3.62 -10.46 6.61
C TYR A 23 -4.69 -10.51 7.71
N TRP A 24 -5.54 -11.55 7.70
CA TRP A 24 -6.63 -11.72 8.66
C TRP A 24 -6.14 -11.88 10.12
N LYS A 25 -4.93 -12.41 10.34
CA LYS A 25 -4.34 -12.50 11.69
C LYS A 25 -3.95 -11.14 12.24
N GLN A 26 -3.75 -10.16 11.36
CA GLN A 26 -3.28 -8.81 11.69
C GLN A 26 -4.42 -7.82 11.93
N ILE A 27 -5.66 -8.30 11.91
CA ILE A 27 -6.88 -7.53 12.14
C ILE A 27 -7.47 -7.92 13.49
N ASN A 28 -7.83 -6.95 14.31
CA ASN A 28 -8.53 -7.17 15.57
C ASN A 28 -9.95 -7.70 15.31
N SER A 29 -10.36 -8.72 16.05
CA SER A 29 -11.74 -9.20 16.01
C SER A 29 -12.68 -8.18 16.68
N PRO A 30 -14.00 -8.26 16.45
CA PRO A 30 -14.95 -7.38 17.14
C PRO A 30 -14.84 -7.49 18.66
N GLY A 31 -14.61 -8.70 19.18
CA GLY A 31 -14.42 -8.95 20.61
C GLY A 31 -13.16 -8.28 21.18
N ASP A 32 -12.05 -8.33 20.44
CA ASP A 32 -10.79 -7.66 20.83
C ASP A 32 -10.98 -6.14 20.95
N MET A 33 -11.93 -5.58 20.19
CA MET A 33 -12.30 -4.16 20.21
C MET A 33 -13.48 -3.83 21.16
N GLY A 34 -13.95 -4.81 21.94
CA GLY A 34 -15.04 -4.64 22.90
C GLY A 34 -16.43 -4.49 22.28
N MET A 35 -16.59 -4.81 21.00
CA MET A 35 -17.88 -4.82 20.33
C MET A 35 -18.69 -6.04 20.79
N SER A 36 -20.01 -5.88 20.87
CA SER A 36 -20.92 -7.01 21.17
C SER A 36 -22.34 -6.73 20.69
N SER A 37 -23.22 -7.73 20.77
CA SER A 37 -24.65 -7.57 20.50
C SER A 37 -25.42 -6.81 21.58
N SER A 38 -24.79 -6.49 22.72
CA SER A 38 -25.45 -5.81 23.85
C SER A 38 -25.76 -4.35 23.52
N GLY A 39 -26.97 -3.89 23.85
CA GLY A 39 -27.44 -2.55 23.51
C GLY A 39 -26.65 -1.39 24.14
N ASP A 40 -26.00 -1.63 25.28
CA ASP A 40 -25.10 -0.66 25.92
C ASP A 40 -23.79 -0.45 25.13
N LYS A 41 -23.47 -1.34 24.18
CA LYS A 41 -22.26 -1.28 23.35
C LYS A 41 -22.46 -0.59 22.01
N ILE A 42 -23.61 0.04 21.75
CA ILE A 42 -23.86 0.72 20.46
C ILE A 42 -22.74 1.71 20.10
N GLY A 43 -22.27 2.53 21.06
CA GLY A 43 -21.16 3.45 20.82
C GLY A 43 -19.84 2.74 20.45
N THR A 44 -19.50 1.67 21.18
CA THR A 44 -18.32 0.83 20.90
C THR A 44 -18.43 0.15 19.54
N ASN A 45 -19.62 -0.35 19.18
CA ASN A 45 -19.87 -1.00 17.90
C ASN A 45 -19.68 -0.02 16.73
N ILE A 46 -20.22 1.20 16.83
CA ILE A 46 -20.05 2.24 15.81
C ILE A 46 -18.56 2.59 15.65
N ASN A 47 -17.84 2.79 16.75
CA ASN A 47 -16.40 3.08 16.71
C ASN A 47 -15.61 1.92 16.06
N GLY A 48 -15.92 0.67 16.40
CA GLY A 48 -15.28 -0.49 15.79
C GLY A 48 -15.53 -0.59 14.28
N LEU A 49 -16.75 -0.29 13.80
CA LEU A 49 -17.03 -0.21 12.36
C LEU A 49 -16.25 0.90 11.68
N ILE A 50 -16.12 2.07 12.30
CA ILE A 50 -15.28 3.17 11.79
C ILE A 50 -13.82 2.73 11.71
N ASP A 51 -13.31 2.01 12.71
CA ASP A 51 -11.94 1.51 12.70
C ASP A 51 -11.71 0.44 11.63
N TYR A 52 -12.68 -0.43 11.34
CA TYR A 52 -12.61 -1.34 10.20
C TYR A 52 -12.57 -0.57 8.87
N VAL A 53 -13.41 0.45 8.69
CA VAL A 53 -13.36 1.30 7.49
C VAL A 53 -12.01 2.01 7.38
N ARG A 54 -11.47 2.51 8.50
CA ARG A 54 -10.16 3.16 8.55
C ARG A 54 -9.05 2.21 8.12
N LEU A 55 -9.06 0.96 8.60
CA LEU A 55 -8.11 -0.06 8.16
C LEU A 55 -8.22 -0.31 6.64
N LEU A 56 -9.44 -0.45 6.13
CA LEU A 56 -9.69 -0.76 4.73
C LEU A 56 -9.30 0.38 3.78
N VAL A 57 -9.50 1.63 4.18
CA VAL A 57 -9.27 2.80 3.32
C VAL A 57 -7.91 3.44 3.57
N THR A 58 -7.56 3.69 4.84
CA THR A 58 -6.36 4.44 5.21
C THR A 58 -5.20 3.55 5.67
N GLY A 59 -5.46 2.29 6.02
CA GLY A 59 -4.45 1.31 6.43
C GLY A 59 -4.19 1.25 7.94
N GLY A 60 -4.53 2.28 8.71
CA GLY A 60 -4.36 2.31 10.17
C GLY A 60 -5.66 2.11 10.97
N GLY A 61 -5.63 2.49 12.25
CA GLY A 61 -6.81 2.50 13.12
C GLY A 61 -6.87 1.35 14.14
N GLY A 62 -7.87 1.39 15.01
CA GLY A 62 -8.04 0.43 16.11
C GLY A 62 -8.29 -1.01 15.67
N ALA A 63 -8.73 -1.22 14.42
CA ALA A 63 -8.90 -2.53 13.83
C ALA A 63 -7.58 -3.16 13.36
N SER A 64 -6.51 -2.37 13.19
CA SER A 64 -5.18 -2.87 12.84
C SER A 64 -4.43 -3.26 14.11
N LYS A 65 -3.90 -4.49 14.17
CA LYS A 65 -3.01 -4.89 15.28
C LYS A 65 -1.68 -4.14 15.26
N THR A 66 -1.24 -3.70 14.09
CA THR A 66 0.03 -2.99 13.91
C THR A 66 -0.15 -1.48 14.02
N GLY A 67 -1.37 -0.98 13.86
CA GLY A 67 -1.70 0.45 13.74
C GLY A 67 -1.27 1.08 12.41
N ASN A 68 -0.68 0.30 11.50
CA ASN A 68 -0.11 0.75 10.23
C ASN A 68 -0.73 -0.04 9.05
N PRO A 69 -0.59 0.46 7.80
CA PRO A 69 -0.88 -0.30 6.60
C PRO A 69 -0.33 -1.73 6.66
N LEU A 70 -1.19 -2.71 6.36
CA LEU A 70 -0.83 -4.12 6.47
C LEU A 70 -0.09 -4.61 5.23
N GLY A 71 0.92 -5.44 5.42
CA GLY A 71 1.67 -6.11 4.37
C GLY A 71 3.09 -6.45 4.81
N ASN A 72 3.74 -7.35 4.08
CA ASN A 72 5.14 -7.69 4.27
C ASN A 72 6.04 -7.00 3.24
N LYS A 73 7.34 -6.91 3.57
CA LYS A 73 8.41 -6.39 2.71
C LYS A 73 9.59 -7.33 2.79
N PHE A 74 10.09 -7.81 1.67
CA PHE A 74 11.19 -8.78 1.69
C PHE A 74 11.99 -8.76 0.40
N PHE A 75 13.20 -9.31 0.47
CA PHE A 75 14.01 -9.61 -0.70
C PHE A 75 13.84 -11.09 -1.06
N MET A 76 13.54 -11.33 -2.33
CA MET A 76 13.39 -12.67 -2.89
C MET A 76 14.60 -12.99 -3.78
N LYS A 77 15.24 -14.14 -3.54
CA LYS A 77 16.38 -14.58 -4.35
C LYS A 77 15.87 -15.14 -5.68
N THR A 78 16.31 -14.58 -6.81
CA THR A 78 15.77 -14.93 -8.14
C THR A 78 16.37 -16.20 -8.76
N GLY A 79 17.30 -16.88 -8.07
CA GLY A 79 18.08 -18.00 -8.61
C GLY A 79 19.07 -17.62 -9.72
N SER A 80 19.10 -16.37 -10.18
CA SER A 80 20.02 -15.84 -11.18
C SER A 80 21.12 -14.98 -10.54
N GLN A 81 22.14 -14.66 -11.33
CA GLN A 81 23.18 -13.69 -10.95
C GLN A 81 23.02 -12.39 -11.74
N CYS A 82 23.63 -11.33 -11.22
CA CYS A 82 23.75 -10.04 -11.88
C CYS A 82 25.17 -9.51 -11.70
N LYS A 83 25.56 -8.55 -12.55
CA LYS A 83 26.87 -7.90 -12.50
C LYS A 83 26.80 -6.70 -11.58
N ASP A 84 27.52 -6.74 -10.46
CA ASP A 84 27.62 -5.57 -9.57
C ASP A 84 28.30 -4.41 -10.31
N LYS A 85 27.59 -3.30 -10.45
CA LYS A 85 28.08 -2.09 -11.12
C LYS A 85 29.35 -1.51 -10.49
N LYS A 86 29.55 -1.70 -9.17
CA LYS A 86 30.72 -1.16 -8.46
C LYS A 86 31.97 -2.00 -8.66
N THR A 87 31.85 -3.32 -8.53
CA THR A 87 33.02 -4.23 -8.54
C THR A 87 33.19 -5.01 -9.85
N GLY A 88 32.17 -5.02 -10.71
CA GLY A 88 32.13 -5.82 -11.94
C GLY A 88 31.94 -7.33 -11.72
N LYS A 89 31.77 -7.78 -10.47
CA LYS A 89 31.66 -9.20 -10.11
C LYS A 89 30.25 -9.72 -10.29
N GLN A 90 30.15 -11.03 -10.54
CA GLN A 90 28.90 -11.77 -10.51
C GLN A 90 28.46 -11.99 -9.06
N VAL A 91 27.24 -11.58 -8.75
CA VAL A 91 26.63 -11.70 -7.42
C VAL A 91 25.21 -12.22 -7.54
N ASP A 92 24.69 -12.80 -6.46
CA ASP A 92 23.31 -13.29 -6.42
C ASP A 92 22.31 -12.15 -6.60
N ARG A 93 21.36 -12.34 -7.53
CA ARG A 93 20.34 -11.34 -7.86
C ARG A 93 19.09 -11.55 -7.01
N TYR A 94 18.60 -10.45 -6.45
CA TYR A 94 17.37 -10.39 -5.68
C TYR A 94 16.35 -9.46 -6.34
N VAL A 95 15.07 -9.72 -6.08
CA VAL A 95 13.96 -8.80 -6.34
C VAL A 95 13.43 -8.35 -4.99
N TYR A 96 13.10 -7.07 -4.86
CA TYR A 96 12.46 -6.54 -3.67
C TYR A 96 10.95 -6.52 -3.88
N VAL A 97 10.23 -7.13 -2.95
CA VAL A 97 8.76 -7.20 -2.94
C VAL A 97 8.24 -6.36 -1.77
N ASN A 98 7.33 -5.44 -2.08
CA ASN A 98 6.66 -4.60 -1.09
C ASN A 98 5.15 -4.76 -1.24
N ASN A 99 4.54 -5.50 -0.31
CA ASN A 99 3.10 -5.73 -0.27
C ASN A 99 2.39 -4.77 0.70
N VAL A 100 3.08 -3.74 1.20
CA VAL A 100 2.48 -2.66 1.98
C VAL A 100 2.03 -1.56 1.01
N PRO A 101 0.74 -1.19 1.01
CA PRO A 101 0.24 -0.13 0.14
C PRO A 101 0.99 1.18 0.38
N ASP A 102 1.45 1.82 -0.69
CA ASP A 102 2.26 3.05 -0.66
C ASP A 102 1.49 4.31 -1.10
N GLY A 103 0.18 4.15 -1.34
CA GLY A 103 -0.73 5.22 -1.74
C GLY A 103 -0.65 5.57 -3.23
N SER A 104 0.12 4.83 -4.03
CA SER A 104 0.08 4.96 -5.48
C SER A 104 -1.21 4.33 -6.01
N ILE A 105 -2.06 5.10 -6.70
CA ILE A 105 -3.30 4.61 -7.33
C ILE A 105 -3.19 4.92 -8.82
N PRO A 106 -2.80 3.97 -9.68
CA PRO A 106 -2.35 4.23 -11.05
C PRO A 106 -3.24 5.14 -11.90
N PHE A 107 -4.58 5.04 -11.85
CA PHE A 107 -5.47 5.91 -12.63
C PHE A 107 -5.43 7.39 -12.21
N ILE A 108 -5.16 7.66 -10.93
CA ILE A 108 -5.11 9.01 -10.38
C ILE A 108 -3.66 9.49 -10.33
N SER A 109 -2.76 8.65 -9.81
CA SER A 109 -1.33 8.91 -9.66
C SER A 109 -0.61 9.06 -10.99
N SER A 110 -0.92 8.27 -12.02
CA SER A 110 -0.26 8.41 -13.34
C SER A 110 -0.76 9.63 -14.12
N GLY A 111 -1.99 10.07 -13.87
CA GLY A 111 -2.57 11.27 -14.52
C GLY A 111 -2.17 12.59 -13.85
N LEU A 112 -1.87 12.55 -12.55
CA LEU A 112 -1.56 13.74 -11.74
C LEU A 112 -0.12 13.78 -11.22
N GLY A 113 0.62 12.67 -11.28
CA GLY A 113 1.99 12.55 -10.76
C GLY A 113 2.08 12.60 -9.22
N VAL A 114 1.08 12.04 -8.52
CA VAL A 114 0.92 12.18 -7.05
C VAL A 114 0.53 10.88 -6.37
N ASP A 115 1.02 10.65 -5.16
CA ASP A 115 0.62 9.55 -4.26
C ASP A 115 -0.31 10.05 -3.16
N PHE A 116 -1.12 9.15 -2.60
CA PHE A 116 -2.12 9.48 -1.59
C PHE A 116 -1.80 8.80 -0.25
N THR A 117 -1.12 9.52 0.65
CA THR A 117 -0.77 9.00 2.00
C THR A 117 -1.96 8.63 2.86
N GLU A 118 -3.14 9.19 2.59
CA GLU A 118 -4.37 8.87 3.33
C GLU A 118 -5.08 7.62 2.80
N PHE A 119 -4.59 7.04 1.70
CA PHE A 119 -5.22 5.91 1.01
C PHE A 119 -4.25 4.72 0.90
N GLU A 120 -3.63 4.35 2.02
CA GLU A 120 -2.71 3.20 2.14
C GLU A 120 -3.42 1.96 2.72
N GLY A 121 -4.75 1.89 2.66
CA GLY A 121 -5.53 0.76 3.14
C GLY A 121 -5.60 -0.43 2.18
N LEU A 122 -6.19 -1.53 2.66
CA LEU A 122 -6.33 -2.77 1.87
C LEU A 122 -7.11 -2.56 0.57
N ILE A 123 -8.19 -1.76 0.58
CA ILE A 123 -9.01 -1.53 -0.62
C ILE A 123 -8.22 -0.73 -1.66
N PRO A 124 -7.65 0.46 -1.34
CA PRO A 124 -6.77 1.15 -2.28
C PRO A 124 -5.58 0.31 -2.73
N GLY A 125 -4.97 -0.47 -1.83
CA GLY A 125 -3.86 -1.38 -2.14
C GLY A 125 -4.22 -2.37 -3.24
N MET A 126 -5.34 -3.09 -3.08
CA MET A 126 -5.81 -4.04 -4.11
C MET A 126 -6.09 -3.36 -5.46
N LEU A 127 -6.64 -2.14 -5.45
CA LEU A 127 -6.87 -1.38 -6.68
C LEU A 127 -5.56 -0.95 -7.34
N SER A 128 -4.55 -0.61 -6.54
CA SER A 128 -3.20 -0.34 -7.02
C SER A 128 -2.63 -1.57 -7.70
N ASP A 129 -2.65 -2.73 -7.04
CA ASP A 129 -2.03 -3.96 -7.54
C ASP A 129 -2.63 -4.44 -8.88
N VAL A 130 -3.96 -4.43 -9.01
CA VAL A 130 -4.64 -4.85 -10.26
C VAL A 130 -4.25 -3.98 -11.45
N THR A 131 -3.82 -2.74 -11.20
CA THR A 131 -3.59 -1.73 -12.23
C THR A 131 -2.12 -1.33 -12.36
N ALA A 132 -1.26 -1.80 -11.44
CA ALA A 132 0.18 -1.54 -11.38
C ALA A 132 1.02 -2.44 -12.29
N ILE A 133 0.39 -3.32 -13.08
CA ILE A 133 1.10 -4.10 -14.11
C ILE A 133 1.61 -3.11 -15.17
N LYS A 134 2.91 -2.79 -15.12
CA LYS A 134 3.63 -1.97 -16.11
C LYS A 134 4.18 -2.89 -17.21
N PRO A 135 3.49 -3.09 -18.35
CA PRO A 135 3.87 -4.11 -19.32
C PRO A 135 5.24 -3.84 -19.95
N PHE A 136 5.61 -2.56 -20.08
CA PHE A 136 6.91 -2.14 -20.59
C PHE A 136 8.06 -2.42 -19.61
N ALA A 137 7.86 -2.24 -18.30
CA ALA A 137 8.89 -2.55 -17.31
C ALA A 137 9.15 -4.07 -17.24
N ILE A 138 8.08 -4.86 -17.35
CA ILE A 138 8.16 -6.32 -17.45
C ILE A 138 8.92 -6.72 -18.72
N LEU A 139 8.54 -6.17 -19.87
CA LEU A 139 9.22 -6.45 -21.15
C LEU A 139 10.69 -6.05 -21.10
N GLN A 140 11.01 -4.86 -20.58
CA GLN A 140 12.39 -4.40 -20.40
C GLN A 140 13.18 -5.37 -19.54
N SER A 141 12.57 -5.89 -18.47
CA SER A 141 13.19 -6.85 -17.57
C SER A 141 13.53 -8.18 -18.24
N PHE A 142 12.68 -8.66 -19.15
CA PHE A 142 12.97 -9.84 -19.97
C PHE A 142 14.04 -9.58 -21.03
N MET A 143 14.16 -8.34 -21.54
CA MET A 143 15.14 -7.97 -22.56
C MET A 143 16.56 -7.74 -22.01
N MET A 144 16.76 -7.67 -20.69
CA MET A 144 18.06 -7.38 -20.07
C MET A 144 19.12 -8.51 -20.20
N GLY A 145 18.77 -9.64 -20.81
CA GLY A 145 19.67 -10.78 -20.97
C GLY A 145 19.94 -11.52 -19.66
N SER A 146 20.89 -12.45 -19.68
CA SER A 146 21.14 -13.38 -18.55
C SER A 146 21.94 -12.78 -17.39
N ASN A 147 22.51 -11.58 -17.55
CA ASN A 147 23.38 -10.97 -16.56
C ASN A 147 23.26 -9.43 -16.52
N PRO A 148 22.11 -8.90 -16.07
CA PRO A 148 21.90 -7.46 -15.97
C PRO A 148 22.87 -6.81 -14.98
N GLU A 149 23.09 -5.49 -15.11
CA GLU A 149 23.76 -4.71 -14.07
C GLU A 149 22.86 -4.59 -12.83
N CYS A 150 23.48 -4.65 -11.65
CA CYS A 150 22.80 -4.51 -10.37
C CYS A 150 23.62 -3.71 -9.36
N GLN A 151 22.96 -3.27 -8.30
CA GLN A 151 23.58 -2.54 -7.21
C GLN A 151 23.03 -3.01 -5.86
N ALA A 152 23.89 -3.02 -4.84
CA ALA A 152 23.47 -3.21 -3.47
C ALA A 152 22.56 -2.05 -3.02
N VAL A 153 21.40 -2.39 -2.47
CA VAL A 153 20.44 -1.46 -1.86
C VAL A 153 20.06 -1.97 -0.48
N THR A 154 19.94 -1.05 0.47
CA THR A 154 19.45 -1.34 1.83
C THR A 154 18.03 -0.82 1.97
N LEU A 155 17.05 -1.71 2.14
CA LEU A 155 15.63 -1.39 2.25
C LEU A 155 15.02 -1.99 3.52
N GLU A 156 13.91 -1.41 3.96
CA GLU A 156 13.11 -1.92 5.07
C GLU A 156 12.52 -3.30 4.72
N THR A 157 12.50 -4.22 5.67
CA THR A 157 11.81 -5.50 5.56
C THR A 157 10.79 -5.64 6.68
N ILE A 158 9.68 -6.31 6.40
CA ILE A 158 8.60 -6.60 7.34
C ILE A 158 8.29 -8.07 7.19
N ASP A 159 8.46 -8.83 8.28
CA ASP A 159 8.16 -10.27 8.28
C ASP A 159 6.67 -10.57 8.54
N ALA A 160 6.32 -11.86 8.52
CA ALA A 160 4.96 -12.34 8.77
C ALA A 160 4.38 -11.96 10.16
N ASN A 161 5.25 -11.61 11.11
CA ASN A 161 4.89 -11.18 12.46
C ASN A 161 4.91 -9.64 12.61
N ASN A 162 5.02 -8.90 11.51
CA ASN A 162 5.16 -7.44 11.50
C ASN A 162 6.43 -6.93 12.19
N LYS A 163 7.47 -7.74 12.29
CA LYS A 163 8.78 -7.27 12.75
C LYS A 163 9.44 -6.48 11.63
N ILE A 164 9.71 -5.21 11.92
CA ILE A 164 10.41 -4.30 11.01
C ILE A 164 11.92 -4.46 11.20
N ASP A 165 12.65 -4.62 10.09
CA ASP A 165 14.10 -4.69 10.03
C ASP A 165 14.62 -4.02 8.75
N LYS A 166 15.93 -4.14 8.46
CA LYS A 166 16.53 -3.73 7.20
C LYS A 166 17.43 -4.83 6.64
N ALA A 167 17.39 -5.03 5.34
CA ALA A 167 18.26 -5.97 4.64
C ALA A 167 18.97 -5.29 3.46
N THR A 168 20.15 -5.81 3.11
CA THR A 168 20.95 -5.30 1.99
C THR A 168 21.18 -6.41 0.97
N HIS A 169 20.71 -6.19 -0.27
CA HIS A 169 20.84 -7.16 -1.36
C HIS A 169 21.07 -6.46 -2.69
N PHE A 170 21.52 -7.23 -3.69
CA PHE A 170 21.76 -6.76 -5.05
C PHE A 170 20.48 -6.86 -5.88
N VAL A 171 20.00 -5.72 -6.36
CA VAL A 171 18.80 -5.61 -7.20
C VAL A 171 19.22 -4.96 -8.53
N THR A 172 18.58 -5.35 -9.63
CA THR A 172 18.94 -4.81 -10.95
C THR A 172 18.73 -3.30 -11.00
N THR A 173 19.57 -2.59 -11.76
CA THR A 173 19.45 -1.13 -11.86
C THR A 173 18.11 -0.71 -12.47
N VAL A 174 17.58 -1.51 -13.40
CA VAL A 174 16.26 -1.27 -14.01
C VAL A 174 15.13 -1.42 -13.00
N ASP A 175 15.16 -2.45 -12.14
CA ASP A 175 14.15 -2.58 -11.08
C ASP A 175 14.24 -1.39 -10.12
N LEU A 176 15.47 -1.02 -9.71
CA LEU A 176 15.72 0.10 -8.81
C LEU A 176 15.26 1.45 -9.38
N GLU A 177 15.40 1.67 -10.68
CA GLU A 177 14.91 2.87 -11.37
C GLU A 177 13.37 2.90 -11.44
N ASN A 178 12.72 1.74 -11.53
CA ASN A 178 11.27 1.63 -11.62
C ASN A 178 10.54 1.60 -10.26
N MET A 179 11.28 1.49 -9.15
CA MET A 179 10.74 1.50 -7.79
C MET A 179 10.13 2.86 -7.41
N ASN A 180 9.00 2.80 -6.69
CA ASN A 180 8.36 4.00 -6.15
C ASN A 180 9.32 4.73 -5.18
N PRO A 181 9.53 6.05 -5.32
CA PRO A 181 10.30 6.85 -4.37
C PRO A 181 9.91 6.65 -2.90
N ALA A 182 8.63 6.36 -2.61
CA ALA A 182 8.11 6.10 -1.26
C ALA A 182 8.78 4.91 -0.56
N TRP A 183 9.40 4.00 -1.30
CA TRP A 183 10.05 2.79 -0.75
C TRP A 183 11.45 3.08 -0.19
N PHE A 184 12.01 4.25 -0.47
CA PHE A 184 13.34 4.66 0.00
C PHE A 184 13.25 5.53 1.26
N PRO A 185 14.26 5.50 2.16
CA PRO A 185 14.23 6.21 3.44
C PRO A 185 13.91 7.71 3.34
N ASP A 186 14.45 8.39 2.33
CA ASP A 186 14.25 9.84 2.15
C ASP A 186 13.01 10.18 1.30
N LYS A 187 12.20 9.18 0.93
CA LYS A 187 11.12 9.29 -0.06
C LYS A 187 11.60 9.85 -1.41
N VAL A 188 12.87 9.57 -1.75
CA VAL A 188 13.52 9.93 -3.00
C VAL A 188 14.15 8.68 -3.58
N ASN A 189 13.85 8.39 -4.85
CA ASN A 189 14.53 7.32 -5.55
C ASN A 189 15.99 7.76 -5.83
N PRO A 190 17.00 7.09 -5.27
CA PRO A 190 18.39 7.53 -5.41
C PRO A 190 18.96 7.33 -6.82
N PHE A 191 18.28 6.55 -7.68
CA PHE A 191 18.69 6.23 -9.04
C PHE A 191 18.10 7.20 -10.07
N THR A 192 16.82 7.58 -9.93
CA THR A 192 16.15 8.54 -10.83
C THR A 192 16.13 9.97 -10.30
N LYS A 193 16.37 10.17 -8.99
CA LYS A 193 16.20 11.44 -8.24
C LYS A 193 14.76 11.93 -8.14
N GLU A 194 13.80 11.11 -8.58
CA GLU A 194 12.39 11.39 -8.41
C GLU A 194 12.04 11.41 -6.91
N LYS A 195 11.25 12.40 -6.52
CA LYS A 195 10.74 12.54 -5.16
C LYS A 195 9.31 12.08 -5.13
N ARG A 196 8.89 11.51 -4.00
CA ARG A 196 7.47 11.29 -3.75
C ARG A 196 6.74 12.63 -3.73
N ILE A 197 5.70 12.76 -4.54
CA ILE A 197 4.80 13.91 -4.52
C ILE A 197 3.50 13.46 -3.87
N GLU A 198 3.14 14.02 -2.73
CA GLU A 198 1.90 13.64 -2.03
C GLU A 198 0.74 14.56 -2.45
N ALA A 199 -0.34 13.99 -2.95
CA ALA A 199 -1.61 14.69 -3.11
C ALA A 199 -2.25 14.89 -1.74
N PHE A 200 -2.78 16.09 -1.52
CA PHE A 200 -3.38 16.51 -0.25
C PHE A 200 -2.42 16.28 0.93
N ALA A 201 -1.30 17.01 0.97
CA ALA A 201 -0.46 17.08 2.15
C ALA A 201 -1.28 17.60 3.35
N ALA A 202 -1.85 16.68 4.13
CA ALA A 202 -2.62 17.05 5.31
C ALA A 202 -1.65 17.67 6.31
N LYS A 203 -1.84 18.96 6.59
CA LYS A 203 -1.30 19.59 7.79
C LYS A 203 -1.73 18.69 8.96
N ARG A 204 -0.78 17.99 9.59
CA ARG A 204 -0.91 16.98 10.68
C ARG A 204 -1.79 17.42 11.87
N SER A 205 -2.26 18.66 11.88
CA SER A 205 -3.14 19.28 12.87
C SER A 205 -4.62 18.84 12.81
N LYS A 206 -5.09 18.16 11.75
CA LYS A 206 -6.52 17.83 11.61
C LYS A 206 -6.97 16.49 12.22
N SER A 207 -6.05 15.59 12.59
CA SER A 207 -6.39 14.35 13.31
C SER A 207 -7.00 14.63 14.69
N LYS A 208 -6.50 15.66 15.39
CA LYS A 208 -7.11 16.16 16.64
C LYS A 208 -8.48 16.79 16.41
N LEU A 209 -8.68 17.45 15.28
CA LEU A 209 -9.98 18.03 14.90
C LEU A 209 -11.00 16.96 14.54
N LEU A 210 -10.62 15.86 13.87
CA LEU A 210 -11.53 14.76 13.57
C LEU A 210 -11.95 14.03 14.86
N ASN A 211 -11.01 13.74 15.76
CA ASN A 211 -11.33 13.14 17.07
C ASN A 211 -12.21 14.07 17.92
N ASN A 212 -11.93 15.37 17.94
CA ASN A 212 -12.76 16.32 18.69
C ASN A 212 -14.12 16.55 18.03
N HIS A 213 -14.22 16.50 16.70
CA HIS A 213 -15.48 16.73 15.99
C HIS A 213 -16.39 15.52 16.05
N VAL A 214 -15.84 14.30 16.00
CA VAL A 214 -16.58 13.04 16.19
C VAL A 214 -17.02 12.89 17.64
N ASN A 215 -16.14 13.13 18.61
CA ASN A 215 -16.52 13.07 20.04
C ASN A 215 -17.56 14.15 20.39
N ASN A 216 -17.46 15.36 19.83
CA ASN A 216 -18.49 16.40 20.03
C ASN A 216 -19.80 16.13 19.26
N MET A 217 -19.75 15.47 18.09
CA MET A 217 -20.96 15.05 17.36
C MET A 217 -21.71 13.92 18.10
N ILE A 218 -21.00 13.04 18.81
CA ILE A 218 -21.62 11.94 19.56
C ILE A 218 -22.17 12.44 20.90
N SER A 219 -21.51 13.39 21.56
CA SER A 219 -21.95 13.92 22.86
C SER A 219 -23.14 14.88 22.75
N ASN A 220 -23.29 15.59 21.63
CA ASN A 220 -24.39 16.54 21.42
C ASN A 220 -25.24 16.11 20.22
N HIS A 221 -26.19 15.22 20.49
CA HIS A 221 -27.46 15.12 19.76
C HIS A 221 -27.37 14.53 18.33
N MET A 222 -27.92 13.32 18.14
CA MET A 222 -28.54 12.94 16.86
C MET A 222 -29.75 13.86 16.60
N ILE A 223 -29.51 15.07 16.12
CA ILE A 223 -30.45 15.71 15.19
C ILE A 223 -29.75 15.72 13.84
N VAL A 224 -30.20 14.79 13.00
CA VAL A 224 -29.90 14.83 11.56
C VAL A 224 -30.60 16.07 11.01
N ASP A 225 -29.84 17.14 10.82
CA ASP A 225 -30.34 18.34 10.16
C ASP A 225 -30.63 18.00 8.70
N LYS A 226 -31.91 18.04 8.31
CA LYS A 226 -32.38 17.73 6.96
C LYS A 226 -31.70 18.61 5.91
N GLU A 227 -31.30 19.84 6.26
CA GLU A 227 -30.54 20.69 5.34
C GLU A 227 -29.14 20.17 5.08
N MET A 228 -28.46 19.62 6.08
CA MET A 228 -27.10 19.09 5.91
C MET A 228 -27.10 17.86 5.02
N VAL A 229 -28.05 16.95 5.21
CA VAL A 229 -28.21 15.76 4.37
C VAL A 229 -28.54 16.15 2.93
N LEU A 230 -29.46 17.10 2.73
CA LEU A 230 -29.83 17.57 1.39
C LEU A 230 -28.63 18.23 0.69
N LYS A 231 -27.87 19.09 1.38
CA LYS A 231 -26.66 19.71 0.84
C LYS A 231 -25.60 18.66 0.49
N SER A 232 -25.35 17.68 1.35
CA SER A 232 -24.40 16.59 1.07
C SER A 232 -24.81 15.72 -0.12
N VAL A 233 -26.10 15.42 -0.28
CA VAL A 233 -26.62 14.70 -1.46
C VAL A 233 -26.49 15.55 -2.71
N CYS A 234 -26.79 16.85 -2.65
CA CYS A 234 -26.59 17.77 -3.77
C CYS A 234 -25.12 17.86 -4.18
N TYR A 235 -24.19 18.00 -3.23
CA TYR A 235 -22.76 18.03 -3.54
C TYR A 235 -22.28 16.70 -4.14
N GLY A 236 -22.70 15.57 -3.59
CA GLY A 236 -22.43 14.24 -4.15
C GLY A 236 -22.93 14.11 -5.60
N ALA A 237 -24.19 14.50 -5.85
CA ALA A 237 -24.79 14.46 -7.18
C ALA A 237 -24.03 15.37 -8.17
N THR A 238 -23.66 16.59 -7.77
CA THR A 238 -22.87 17.49 -8.64
C THR A 238 -21.48 16.92 -8.94
N GLY A 239 -20.84 16.25 -7.98
CA GLY A 239 -19.57 15.56 -8.17
C GLY A 239 -19.67 14.41 -9.17
N PHE A 240 -20.70 13.57 -9.08
CA PHE A 240 -20.95 12.50 -10.05
C PHE A 240 -21.24 13.03 -11.46
N VAL A 241 -21.98 14.13 -11.57
CA VAL A 241 -22.23 14.79 -12.86
C VAL A 241 -20.93 15.34 -13.45
N LEU A 242 -20.09 15.99 -12.65
CA LEU A 242 -18.77 16.47 -13.09
C LEU A 242 -17.86 15.33 -13.54
N LEU A 243 -17.79 14.23 -12.78
CA LEU A 243 -17.05 13.02 -13.15
C LEU A 243 -17.55 12.41 -14.46
N TYR A 244 -18.87 12.35 -14.65
CA TYR A 244 -19.48 11.86 -15.88
C TYR A 244 -19.19 12.75 -17.09
N ILE A 245 -19.23 14.09 -16.90
CA ILE A 245 -18.86 15.05 -17.95
C ILE A 245 -17.38 14.89 -18.31
N LEU A 246 -16.49 14.78 -17.33
CA LEU A 246 -15.07 14.54 -17.56
C LEU A 246 -14.85 13.22 -18.31
N TYR A 247 -15.49 12.13 -17.87
CA TYR A 247 -15.46 10.84 -18.56
C TYR A 247 -15.88 10.98 -20.03
N LYS A 248 -16.99 11.67 -20.32
CA LYS A 248 -17.47 11.91 -21.70
C LYS A 248 -16.54 12.79 -22.52
N LEU A 249 -15.88 13.78 -21.90
CA LEU A 249 -14.88 14.62 -22.57
C LEU A 249 -13.62 13.83 -22.93
N PHE A 250 -13.21 12.86 -22.10
CA PHE A 250 -12.12 11.94 -22.41
C PHE A 250 -12.50 10.93 -23.49
N GLU A 251 -13.74 10.43 -23.51
CA GLU A 251 -14.25 9.50 -24.53
C GLU A 251 -14.32 10.16 -25.92
N LYS A 252 -14.56 11.48 -25.98
CA LYS A 252 -14.63 12.26 -27.23
C LYS A 252 -13.27 12.65 -27.83
N LYS A 253 -12.17 12.41 -27.11
CA LYS A 253 -10.79 12.70 -27.55
C LYS A 253 -10.04 11.46 -28.04
N LYS A 254 -10.69 10.29 -28.09
CA LYS A 254 -10.28 9.12 -28.88
C LYS A 254 -11.01 9.14 -30.22
#